data_AF-A0A318QVL1-F1
#
_entry.id   AF-A0A318QVL1-F1
#
_cell.length_a   1.000
_cell.length_b   1.000
_cell.length_c   1.000
_cell.angle_alpha   90.00
_cell.angle_beta   90.00
_cell.angle_gamma   90.00
#
_symmetry.space_group_name_H-M   'P 1'
#
loop_
_entity.id
_entity.type
_entity.pdbx_description
1 polymer ?
#
loop_
_entity_poly.entity_id
_entity_poly.type
_entity_poly.pdbx_seq_one_letter_code
_entity_poly.pdbx_strand_id
1 'polypeptide(L)'
;MTDKPTAAAREHMHKLADRGLKEPKLLTKEEVISLGQHVAKEHGRATEAEHEIARKAQHNPEGITAEEIKTLCSHVTGERTAR
;
A
#
# COMPACT_ATOMS: atom_id res chain seq x y z
N MET A 1 -13.22 16.56 11.52
CA MET A 1 -12.24 16.11 12.54
C MET A 1 -11.13 15.41 11.78
N THR A 2 -9.96 16.03 11.68
CA THR A 2 -8.83 15.46 10.94
C THR A 2 -8.03 14.62 11.91
N ASP A 3 -8.40 13.35 12.06
CA ASP A 3 -7.65 12.39 12.87
C ASP A 3 -6.25 12.25 12.24
N LYS A 4 -5.25 12.86 12.89
CA LYS A 4 -3.86 12.58 12.55
C LYS A 4 -3.66 11.07 12.74
N PRO A 5 -3.05 10.36 11.77
CA PRO A 5 -2.80 8.93 11.95
C PRO A 5 -2.00 8.74 13.23
N THR A 6 -2.58 8.00 14.18
CA THR A 6 -1.93 7.67 15.44
C THR A 6 -0.70 6.82 15.15
N ALA A 7 0.29 6.84 16.05
CA ALA A 7 1.47 5.98 15.92
C ALA A 7 1.08 4.49 15.72
N ALA A 8 0.00 4.06 16.36
CA ALA A 8 -0.57 2.71 16.20
C ALA A 8 -1.09 2.43 14.79
N ALA A 9 -1.80 3.37 14.16
CA ALA A 9 -2.28 3.21 12.78
C ALA A 9 -1.11 3.12 11.79
N ARG A 10 -0.05 3.89 12.04
CA ARG A 10 1.16 3.89 11.22
C ARG A 10 1.95 2.58 11.37
N GLU A 11 2.13 2.09 12.60
CA GLU A 11 2.75 0.79 12.87
C GLU A 11 1.96 -0.37 12.27
N HIS A 12 0.62 -0.31 12.33
CA HIS A 12 -0.24 -1.30 11.70
C HIS A 12 -0.04 -1.37 10.18
N MET A 13 0.04 -0.22 9.51
CA MET A 13 0.34 -0.16 8.06
C MET A 13 1.72 -0.72 7.72
N HIS A 14 2.75 -0.43 8.52
CA HIS A 14 4.08 -1.01 8.32
C HIS A 14 4.08 -2.54 8.49
N LYS A 15 3.40 -3.07 9.50
CA LYS A 15 3.25 -4.53 9.68
C LYS A 15 2.49 -5.18 8.53
N LEU A 16 1.43 -4.51 8.06
CA LEU A 16 0.65 -4.98 6.93
C LEU A 16 1.52 -5.05 5.66
N ALA A 17 2.31 -4.00 5.41
CA ALA A 17 3.21 -3.92 4.28
C ALA A 17 4.31 -4.98 4.34
N ASP A 18 4.95 -5.18 5.50
CA ASP A 18 5.96 -6.23 5.68
C ASP A 18 5.40 -7.64 5.38
N ARG A 19 4.17 -7.92 5.84
CA ARG A 19 3.48 -9.18 5.49
C ARG A 19 3.15 -9.24 4.00
N GLY A 20 2.68 -8.15 3.40
CA GLY A 20 2.37 -8.09 1.97
C GLY A 20 3.60 -8.26 1.06
N LEU A 21 4.81 -7.89 1.52
CA LEU A 21 6.06 -8.17 0.80
C LEU A 21 6.39 -9.66 0.77
N LYS A 22 6.15 -10.37 1.87
CA LYS A 22 6.42 -11.81 2.02
C LYS A 22 5.33 -12.67 1.38
N GLU A 23 4.07 -12.33 1.67
CA GLU A 23 2.89 -13.14 1.37
C GLU A 23 1.76 -12.30 0.73
N PRO A 24 2.01 -11.65 -0.44
CA PRO A 24 1.04 -10.72 -1.04
C PRO A 24 -0.31 -11.37 -1.38
N LYS A 25 -0.32 -12.67 -1.68
CA LYS A 25 -1.53 -13.43 -2.03
C LYS A 25 -2.43 -13.74 -0.83
N LEU A 26 -1.93 -13.56 0.39
CA LEU A 26 -2.69 -13.78 1.63
C LEU A 26 -3.34 -12.49 2.14
N LEU A 27 -3.06 -11.35 1.51
CA LEU A 27 -3.73 -10.10 1.86
C LEU A 27 -5.20 -10.17 1.48
N THR A 28 -6.02 -9.70 2.41
CA THR A 28 -7.45 -9.57 2.20
C THR A 28 -7.74 -8.37 1.29
N LYS A 29 -8.94 -8.37 0.71
CA LYS A 29 -9.47 -7.27 -0.09
C LYS A 29 -9.36 -5.91 0.63
N GLU A 30 -9.75 -5.85 1.89
CA GLU A 30 -9.73 -4.63 2.70
C GLU A 30 -8.29 -4.14 2.94
N GLU A 31 -7.35 -5.06 3.15
CA GLU A 31 -5.94 -4.75 3.34
C GLU A 31 -5.30 -4.19 2.07
N VAL A 32 -5.62 -4.77 0.92
CA VAL A 32 -5.21 -4.25 -0.40
C VAL A 32 -5.77 -2.84 -0.62
N ILE A 33 -7.05 -2.63 -0.32
CA ILE A 33 -7.67 -1.29 -0.41
C ILE A 33 -6.95 -0.30 0.53
N SER A 34 -6.63 -0.71 1.75
CA SER A 34 -5.95 0.14 2.74
C SER A 34 -4.56 0.58 2.27
N LEU A 35 -3.79 -0.34 1.70
CA LEU A 35 -2.49 -0.04 1.06
C LEU A 35 -2.66 0.96 -0.09
N GLY A 36 -3.64 0.72 -0.96
CA GLY A 36 -3.95 1.63 -2.07
C GLY A 36 -4.35 3.04 -1.59
N GLN A 37 -5.19 3.13 -0.56
CA GLN A 37 -5.59 4.42 0.02
C GLN A 37 -4.42 5.17 0.66
N HIS A 38 -3.47 4.45 1.28
CA HIS A 38 -2.28 5.05 1.86
C HIS A 38 -1.41 5.69 0.78
N VAL A 39 -1.04 4.92 -0.24
CA VAL A 39 -0.20 5.38 -1.35
C VAL A 39 -0.89 6.49 -2.16
N ALA A 40 -2.20 6.42 -2.36
CA ALA A 40 -2.95 7.45 -3.08
C ALA A 40 -2.95 8.81 -2.37
N LYS A 41 -2.77 8.85 -1.05
CA LYS A 41 -2.74 10.09 -0.24
C LYS A 41 -1.32 10.70 -0.14
N GLU A 42 -0.28 9.97 -0.52
CA GLU A 42 1.11 10.43 -0.43
C GLU A 42 1.47 11.33 -1.63
N HIS A 43 1.24 12.63 -1.51
CA HIS A 43 1.62 13.61 -2.53
C HIS A 43 3.14 13.81 -2.56
N GLY A 44 3.77 13.52 -3.71
CA GLY A 44 5.19 13.80 -3.97
C GLY A 44 6.19 12.74 -3.50
N ARG A 45 5.73 11.65 -2.89
CA ARG A 45 6.56 10.47 -2.59
C ARG A 45 6.26 9.29 -3.50
N ALA A 46 5.01 9.15 -3.93
CA ALA A 46 4.59 8.12 -4.86
C ALA A 46 4.77 8.59 -6.30
N THR A 47 5.28 7.69 -7.14
CA THR A 47 5.36 7.83 -8.59
C THR A 47 3.96 7.71 -9.21
N GLU A 48 3.81 8.14 -10.47
CA GLU A 48 2.54 7.97 -11.19
C GLU A 48 2.12 6.50 -11.31
N ALA A 49 3.08 5.60 -11.53
CA ALA A 49 2.83 4.16 -11.57
C ALA A 49 2.30 3.63 -10.23
N GLU A 50 2.89 4.04 -9.11
CA GLU A 50 2.37 3.70 -7.77
C GLU A 50 0.97 4.25 -7.55
N HIS A 51 0.67 5.46 -8.03
CA HIS A 51 -0.68 6.04 -7.98
C HIS A 51 -1.69 5.29 -8.86
N GLU A 52 -1.29 4.78 -10.03
CA GLU A 52 -2.15 3.92 -10.86
C GLU A 52 -2.47 2.60 -10.17
N ILE A 53 -1.45 1.95 -9.60
CA ILE A 53 -1.63 0.72 -8.82
C ILE A 53 -2.52 0.98 -7.60
N ALA A 54 -2.32 2.10 -6.91
CA ALA A 54 -3.11 2.50 -5.76
C ALA A 54 -4.60 2.74 -6.12
N ARG A 55 -4.88 3.32 -7.30
CA ARG A 55 -6.24 3.45 -7.83
C ARG A 55 -6.82 2.08 -8.16
N LYS A 56 -6.05 1.22 -8.82
CA LYS A 56 -6.47 -0.15 -9.14
C LYS A 56 -6.80 -0.96 -7.88
N ALA A 57 -5.98 -0.87 -6.84
CA ALA A 57 -6.21 -1.51 -5.54
C ALA A 57 -7.54 -1.08 -4.89
N GLN A 58 -7.93 0.19 -5.05
CA GLN A 58 -9.18 0.72 -4.48
C GLN A 58 -10.41 0.30 -5.28
N HIS A 59 -10.31 0.23 -6.61
CA HIS A 59 -11.45 -0.04 -7.49
C HIS A 59 -11.62 -1.53 -7.84
N ASN A 60 -10.51 -2.26 -7.95
CA ASN A 60 -10.46 -3.69 -8.27
C ASN A 60 -9.35 -4.40 -7.47
N PRO A 61 -9.50 -4.52 -6.15
CA PRO A 61 -8.54 -5.19 -5.27
C PRO A 61 -8.34 -6.68 -5.57
N GLU A 62 -9.27 -7.34 -6.27
CA GLU A 62 -9.14 -8.76 -6.65
C GLU A 62 -8.38 -8.93 -7.97
N GLY A 63 -8.33 -7.89 -8.81
CA GLY A 63 -7.58 -7.88 -10.07
C GLY A 63 -6.16 -7.32 -9.95
N ILE A 64 -5.70 -7.04 -8.73
CA ILE A 64 -4.32 -6.63 -8.48
C ILE A 64 -3.41 -7.86 -8.45
N THR A 65 -2.22 -7.72 -9.03
CA THR A 65 -1.21 -8.77 -9.05
C THR A 65 -0.36 -8.75 -7.78
N ALA A 66 0.31 -9.86 -7.50
CA ALA A 66 1.24 -9.94 -6.37
C ALA A 66 2.39 -8.93 -6.46
N GLU A 67 2.85 -8.57 -7.67
CA GLU A 67 3.90 -7.57 -7.88
C GLU A 67 3.41 -6.14 -7.62
N GLU A 68 2.18 -5.84 -8.04
CA GLU A 68 1.53 -4.57 -7.75
C GLU A 68 1.29 -4.39 -6.24
N ILE A 69 0.86 -5.45 -5.54
CA ILE A 69 0.75 -5.45 -4.07
C ILE A 69 2.11 -5.17 -3.43
N LYS A 70 3.16 -5.88 -3.85
CA LYS A 70 4.53 -5.66 -3.34
C LYS A 70 4.98 -4.23 -3.56
N THR A 71 4.65 -3.64 -4.71
CA THR A 71 4.96 -2.24 -5.02
C THR A 71 4.32 -1.29 -4.00
N LEU A 72 3.03 -1.48 -3.69
CA LEU A 72 2.36 -0.69 -2.65
C LEU A 72 2.99 -0.91 -1.27
N CYS A 73 3.35 -2.15 -0.92
CA CYS A 73 3.99 -2.45 0.36
C CYS A 73 5.39 -1.84 0.50
N SER A 74 6.22 -1.92 -0.54
CA SER A 74 7.56 -1.31 -0.59
C SER A 74 7.49 0.21 -0.39
N HIS A 75 6.47 0.86 -0.96
CA HIS A 75 6.21 2.27 -0.72
C HIS A 75 5.98 2.56 0.78
N VAL A 76 5.11 1.76 1.42
CA VAL A 76 4.74 1.94 2.83
C VAL A 76 5.92 1.65 3.77
N THR A 77 6.75 0.64 3.49
CA THR A 77 7.94 0.36 4.32
C THR A 77 9.07 1.38 4.10
N GLY A 78 8.98 2.19 3.04
CA GLY A 78 10.07 3.09 2.62
C GLY A 78 11.24 2.36 1.97
N GLU A 79 11.14 1.04 1.76
CA GLU A 79 12.04 0.25 0.94
C GLU A 79 11.75 0.51 -0.53
N ARG A 80 11.98 1.75 -0.96
CA ARG A 80 12.17 2.02 -2.38
C ARG A 80 13.47 1.34 -2.75
N THR A 81 13.40 0.12 -3.29
CA THR A 81 14.50 -0.44 -4.07
C THR A 81 14.84 0.61 -5.12
N ALA A 82 15.92 1.35 -4.87
CA ALA A 82 16.46 2.31 -5.80
C ALA A 82 16.65 1.60 -7.14
N ARG A 83 15.83 1.96 -8.13
CA ARG A 83 16.11 1.71 -9.53
C ARG A 83 16.36 3.04 -10.19
#